data_AF-A0A2E4IDC4-F1
#
_entry.id   AF-A0A2E4IDC4-F1
#
_cell.length_a   1.000
_cell.length_b   1.000
_cell.length_c   1.000
_cell.angle_alpha   90.00
_cell.angle_beta   90.00
_cell.angle_gamma   90.00
#
_symmetry.space_group_name_H-M   'P 1'
#
loop_
_entity.id
_entity.type
_entity.pdbx_description
1 polymer ?
#
loop_
_entity_poly.entity_id
_entity_poly.type
_entity_poly.pdbx_seq_one_letter_code
_entity_poly.pdbx_strand_id
1 'polypeptide(L)'
;MSSEEETEEKVLNEHNPAPPTEKIWMPVYQDEDKKLAKHDWCLDTGIIKNLSGEEAKPKGFYISVLNKMKYILEHNLGHSRGAPKFPEAQIKLILKDLDKIDGFYDKWWRTESSQLEAFIRVVQNRRTDLSQRFIIDSVTRTLRG
;
A
#
# COMPACT_ATOMS: atom_id res chain seq x y z
N MET A 1 30.48 -6.70 -19.90
CA MET A 1 29.65 -5.53 -20.19
C MET A 1 28.40 -5.67 -19.34
N SER A 2 28.35 -4.96 -18.21
CA SER A 2 27.19 -4.92 -17.33
C SER A 2 26.16 -3.98 -17.94
N SER A 3 25.00 -4.50 -18.33
CA SER A 3 23.82 -3.69 -18.62
C SER A 3 23.17 -3.35 -17.28
N GLU A 4 23.47 -2.16 -16.78
CA GLU A 4 22.71 -1.53 -15.71
C GLU A 4 21.33 -1.21 -16.28
N GLU A 5 20.33 -2.02 -15.93
CA GLU A 5 18.93 -1.66 -16.12
C GLU A 5 18.64 -0.49 -15.18
N GLU A 6 18.74 0.73 -15.70
CA GLU A 6 18.15 1.92 -15.11
C GLU A 6 16.63 1.67 -14.99
N THR A 7 16.21 1.21 -13.83
CA THR A 7 14.80 1.30 -13.44
C THR A 7 14.50 2.78 -13.27
N GLU A 8 14.03 3.41 -14.34
CA GLU A 8 13.37 4.71 -14.28
C GLU A 8 12.26 4.61 -13.22
N GLU A 9 12.50 5.19 -12.04
CA GLU A 9 11.43 5.49 -11.10
C GLU A 9 10.50 6.46 -11.82
N LYS A 10 9.40 5.94 -12.38
CA LYS A 10 8.29 6.78 -12.85
C LYS A 10 7.85 7.61 -11.66
N VAL A 11 8.29 8.87 -11.61
CA VAL A 11 7.68 9.89 -10.78
C VAL A 11 6.21 9.87 -11.15
N LEU A 12 5.36 9.43 -10.21
CA LEU A 12 3.92 9.52 -10.39
C LEU A 12 3.63 11.00 -10.60
N ASN A 13 3.29 11.38 -11.84
CA ASN A 13 2.90 12.74 -12.15
C ASN A 13 1.77 13.14 -11.19
N GLU A 14 1.87 14.32 -10.60
CA GLU A 14 0.79 14.87 -9.80
C GLU A 14 -0.48 14.95 -10.65
N HIS A 15 -1.61 14.46 -10.12
CA HIS A 15 -2.87 14.43 -10.87
C HIS A 15 -3.36 15.85 -11.13
N ASN A 16 -3.78 16.12 -12.37
CA ASN A 16 -4.39 17.37 -12.78
C ASN A 16 -5.93 17.31 -12.63
N PRO A 17 -6.53 17.91 -11.57
CA PRO A 17 -7.97 17.85 -11.37
C PRO A 17 -8.77 18.51 -12.48
N ALA A 18 -9.87 17.87 -12.86
CA ALA A 18 -10.91 18.48 -13.67
C ALA A 18 -11.48 19.76 -13.01
N PRO A 19 -11.92 20.74 -13.82
CA PRO A 19 -12.52 21.96 -13.30
C PRO A 19 -13.81 21.67 -12.51
N PRO A 20 -14.19 22.51 -11.52
CA PRO A 20 -15.35 22.25 -10.65
C PRO A 20 -16.70 22.07 -11.37
N THR A 21 -16.80 22.53 -12.63
CA THR A 21 -17.97 22.39 -13.49
C THR A 21 -18.16 21.00 -14.07
N GLU A 22 -17.11 20.18 -14.10
CA GLU A 22 -17.07 18.87 -14.78
C GLU A 22 -16.97 17.69 -13.79
N LYS A 23 -17.32 17.93 -12.52
CA LYS A 23 -17.33 16.87 -11.49
C LYS A 23 -18.40 15.82 -11.79
N ILE A 24 -18.06 14.57 -11.53
CA ILE A 24 -18.91 13.41 -11.81
C ILE A 24 -19.61 12.98 -10.52
N TRP A 25 -20.91 12.70 -10.58
CA TRP A 25 -21.65 12.16 -9.45
C TRP A 25 -21.42 10.66 -9.34
N MET A 26 -20.83 10.22 -8.22
CA MET A 26 -20.60 8.80 -7.94
C MET A 26 -20.84 8.49 -6.46
N PRO A 27 -21.08 7.21 -6.12
CA PRO A 27 -21.14 6.78 -4.72
C PRO A 27 -19.79 6.99 -4.05
N VAL A 28 -19.81 7.44 -2.80
CA VAL A 28 -18.60 7.52 -1.98
C VAL A 28 -18.21 6.11 -1.50
N TYR A 29 -16.94 5.76 -1.65
CA TYR A 29 -16.40 4.47 -1.21
C TYR A 29 -16.59 4.31 0.31
N GLN A 30 -17.01 3.12 0.76
CA GLN A 30 -17.34 2.79 2.17
C GLN A 30 -18.51 3.56 2.81
N ASP A 31 -19.28 4.36 2.06
CA ASP A 31 -20.51 4.93 2.61
C ASP A 31 -21.63 3.87 2.61
N GLU A 32 -22.00 3.37 3.79
CA GLU A 32 -23.09 2.42 3.97
C GLU A 32 -24.44 2.98 3.48
N ASP A 33 -24.59 4.31 3.55
CA ASP A 33 -25.78 5.03 3.07
C ASP A 33 -25.78 5.23 1.53
N LYS A 34 -24.70 4.83 0.83
CA LYS A 34 -24.49 4.99 -0.62
C LYS A 34 -24.76 6.42 -1.11
N LYS A 35 -24.42 7.44 -0.33
CA LYS A 35 -24.63 8.83 -0.75
C LYS A 35 -23.77 9.11 -1.98
N LEU A 36 -24.37 9.85 -2.90
CA LEU A 36 -23.68 10.35 -4.07
C LEU A 36 -22.95 11.64 -3.69
N ALA A 37 -21.70 11.74 -4.09
CA ALA A 37 -20.92 12.97 -4.00
C ALA A 37 -20.38 13.35 -5.38
N LYS A 38 -19.94 14.61 -5.50
CA LYS A 38 -19.24 15.10 -6.69
C LYS A 38 -17.76 14.76 -6.60
N HIS A 39 -17.30 13.81 -7.40
CA HIS A 39 -15.91 13.41 -7.49
C HIS A 39 -15.15 14.24 -8.52
N ASP A 40 -13.92 14.61 -8.15
CA ASP A 40 -12.92 15.09 -9.09
C ASP A 40 -12.32 13.91 -9.83
N TRP A 41 -11.89 14.12 -11.06
CA TRP A 41 -11.16 13.14 -11.84
C TRP A 41 -9.93 13.81 -12.46
N CYS A 42 -8.91 13.01 -12.75
CA CYS A 42 -7.67 13.50 -13.34
C CYS A 42 -7.83 13.62 -14.86
N LEU A 43 -7.60 14.81 -15.41
CA LEU A 43 -7.70 15.07 -16.86
C LEU A 43 -6.71 14.23 -17.67
N ASP A 44 -5.56 13.89 -17.08
CA ASP A 44 -4.48 13.19 -17.77
C ASP A 44 -4.67 11.67 -17.77
N THR A 45 -5.21 11.10 -16.68
CA THR A 45 -5.29 9.64 -16.48
C THR A 45 -6.71 9.09 -16.48
N GLY A 46 -7.73 9.94 -16.33
CA GLY A 46 -9.11 9.51 -16.13
C GLY A 46 -9.40 8.98 -14.72
N ILE A 47 -8.40 8.95 -13.82
CA ILE A 47 -8.54 8.37 -12.49
C ILE A 47 -9.38 9.27 -11.58
N ILE A 48 -10.35 8.68 -10.91
CA ILE A 48 -11.30 9.38 -10.03
C ILE A 48 -10.71 9.51 -8.63
N LYS A 49 -10.82 10.72 -8.08
CA LYS A 49 -10.33 11.04 -6.75
C LYS A 49 -11.13 10.30 -5.69
N ASN A 50 -10.42 9.75 -4.72
CA ASN A 50 -10.99 9.22 -3.51
C ASN A 50 -11.57 10.36 -2.66
N LEU A 51 -12.83 10.22 -2.27
CA LEU A 51 -13.52 11.13 -1.35
C LEU A 51 -13.75 10.52 0.04
N SER A 52 -13.30 9.28 0.27
CA SER A 52 -13.30 8.69 1.61
C SER A 52 -12.34 9.45 2.51
N GLY A 53 -12.57 9.45 3.83
CA GLY A 53 -11.63 10.00 4.81
C GLY A 53 -10.33 9.19 4.96
N GLU A 54 -10.17 8.07 4.25
CA GLU A 54 -8.93 7.30 4.23
C GLU A 54 -7.96 7.79 3.15
N GLU A 55 -6.68 7.88 3.53
CA GLU A 55 -5.59 8.24 2.59
C GLU A 55 -4.56 7.12 2.48
N ALA A 56 -4.09 6.89 1.26
CA ALA A 56 -3.01 5.96 0.98
C ALA A 56 -1.71 6.33 1.72
N LYS A 57 -1.01 5.33 2.24
CA LYS A 57 0.31 5.47 2.85
C LYS A 57 1.42 5.41 1.79
N PRO A 58 2.50 6.21 1.97
CA PRO A 58 3.64 6.23 1.05
C PRO A 58 4.48 4.95 1.18
N LYS A 59 5.38 4.71 0.22
CA LYS A 59 6.31 3.56 0.23
C LYS A 59 7.11 3.42 1.52
N GLY A 60 7.58 4.53 2.10
CA GLY A 60 8.32 4.56 3.37
C GLY A 60 7.56 3.97 4.56
N PHE A 61 6.22 4.05 4.55
CA PHE A 61 5.39 3.41 5.56
C PHE A 61 5.51 1.88 5.48
N TYR A 62 5.37 1.29 4.30
CA TYR A 62 5.46 -0.15 4.11
C TYR A 62 6.87 -0.70 4.35
N ILE A 63 7.90 0.08 4.04
CA ILE A 63 9.28 -0.24 4.43
C ILE A 63 9.38 -0.34 5.96
N SER A 64 8.81 0.63 6.69
CA SER A 64 8.78 0.61 8.16
C SER A 64 8.02 -0.59 8.70
N VAL A 65 6.87 -0.95 8.12
CA VAL A 65 6.10 -2.14 8.50
C VAL A 65 6.94 -3.42 8.32
N LEU A 66 7.58 -3.60 7.17
CA LEU A 66 8.39 -4.79 6.88
C LEU A 66 9.61 -4.90 7.80
N ASN A 67 10.27 -3.77 8.10
CA ASN A 67 11.35 -3.73 9.07
C ASN A 67 10.87 -4.05 10.49
N LYS A 68 9.68 -3.57 10.88
CA LYS A 68 9.09 -3.90 12.19
C LYS A 68 8.70 -5.37 12.27
N MET A 69 8.16 -5.96 11.19
CA MET A 69 7.93 -7.41 11.09
C MET A 69 9.23 -8.21 11.23
N LYS A 70 10.29 -7.80 10.51
CA LYS A 70 11.61 -8.41 10.61
C LYS A 70 12.13 -8.36 12.04
N TYR A 71 12.09 -7.20 12.67
CA TYR A 71 12.46 -7.02 14.07
C TYR A 71 11.68 -7.95 15.00
N ILE A 72 10.35 -8.05 14.85
CA ILE A 72 9.51 -8.91 15.71
C ILE A 72 9.86 -10.41 15.50
N LEU A 73 10.14 -10.82 14.26
CA LEU A 73 10.54 -12.19 13.95
C LEU A 73 11.95 -12.52 14.43
N GLU A 74 12.84 -11.54 14.46
CA GLU A 74 14.25 -11.70 14.87
C GLU A 74 14.46 -11.51 16.38
N HIS A 75 13.63 -10.73 17.08
CA HIS A 75 13.83 -10.33 18.47
C HIS A 75 12.56 -10.56 19.33
N ASN A 76 12.56 -11.70 20.04
CA ASN A 76 11.97 -11.90 21.38
C ASN A 76 10.54 -11.38 21.67
N LEU A 77 9.51 -11.82 20.93
CA LEU A 77 8.11 -11.84 21.43
C LEU A 77 7.43 -13.22 21.28
N GLY A 78 8.20 -14.33 21.30
CA GLY A 78 7.65 -15.68 21.42
C GLY A 78 8.38 -16.78 20.64
N HIS A 79 9.33 -17.44 21.31
CA HIS A 79 9.77 -18.84 21.13
C HIS A 79 10.81 -19.30 20.06
N SER A 80 11.53 -20.35 20.52
CA SER A 80 12.20 -21.47 19.84
C SER A 80 13.44 -21.20 18.97
N ARG A 81 14.52 -21.94 19.25
CA ARG A 81 15.61 -22.18 18.28
C ARG A 81 14.97 -22.62 16.94
N GLY A 82 15.09 -21.80 15.91
CA GLY A 82 14.53 -22.09 14.58
C GLY A 82 13.38 -21.18 14.10
N ALA A 83 13.10 -20.06 14.79
CA ALA A 83 12.11 -19.08 14.32
C ALA A 83 12.39 -18.64 12.86
N PRO A 84 11.35 -18.54 12.00
CA PRO A 84 11.52 -18.16 10.60
C PRO A 84 12.11 -16.76 10.47
N LYS A 85 13.31 -16.66 9.87
CA LYS A 85 13.95 -15.37 9.59
C LYS A 85 13.12 -14.58 8.57
N PHE A 86 13.31 -13.26 8.54
CA PHE A 86 12.78 -12.41 7.47
C PHE A 86 13.93 -11.75 6.71
N PRO A 87 14.56 -12.47 5.75
CA PRO A 87 15.72 -11.97 5.05
C PRO A 87 15.43 -10.70 4.25
N GLU A 88 16.43 -9.84 4.13
CA GLU A 88 16.36 -8.60 3.36
C GLU A 88 15.92 -8.82 1.91
N ALA A 89 16.33 -9.95 1.30
CA ALA A 89 15.93 -10.32 -0.04
C ALA A 89 14.39 -10.49 -0.17
N GLN A 90 13.72 -11.02 0.85
CA GLN A 90 12.26 -11.17 0.83
C GLN A 90 11.55 -9.82 0.99
N ILE A 91 12.07 -8.93 1.82
CA ILE A 91 11.57 -7.55 1.93
C ILE A 91 11.64 -6.85 0.56
N LYS A 92 12.79 -6.94 -0.12
CA LYS A 92 12.97 -6.39 -1.47
C LYS A 92 12.00 -6.99 -2.49
N LEU A 93 11.76 -8.31 -2.44
CA LEU A 93 10.82 -8.98 -3.34
C LEU A 93 9.37 -8.54 -3.09
N ILE A 94 8.98 -8.39 -1.82
CA ILE A 94 7.65 -7.88 -1.45
C ILE A 94 7.49 -6.45 -1.97
N LEU A 95 8.45 -5.56 -1.71
CA LEU A 95 8.41 -4.17 -2.20
C LEU A 95 8.33 -4.12 -3.73
N LYS A 96 9.10 -4.95 -4.44
CA LYS A 96 9.04 -5.05 -5.90
C LYS A 96 7.68 -5.51 -6.41
N ASP A 97 6.98 -6.36 -5.68
CA ASP A 97 5.63 -6.77 -6.06
C ASP A 97 4.57 -5.71 -5.75
N LEU A 98 4.76 -4.91 -4.69
CA LEU A 98 3.93 -3.74 -4.42
C LEU A 98 4.12 -2.67 -5.51
N ASP A 99 5.38 -2.44 -5.94
CA ASP A 99 5.71 -1.48 -7.00
C ASP A 99 5.06 -1.86 -8.35
N LYS A 100 4.71 -3.13 -8.58
CA LYS A 100 3.97 -3.58 -9.77
C LYS A 100 2.47 -3.32 -9.72
N ILE A 101 1.92 -3.04 -8.54
CA ILE A 101 0.50 -2.74 -8.40
C ILE A 101 0.31 -1.30 -8.82
N ASP A 102 -0.41 -1.10 -9.93
CA ASP A 102 -0.67 0.22 -10.47
C ASP A 102 -1.34 1.14 -9.43
N GLY A 103 -0.82 2.35 -9.29
CA GLY A 103 -1.27 3.33 -8.32
C GLY A 103 -1.23 2.87 -6.86
N PHE A 104 -0.42 1.87 -6.48
CA PHE A 104 -0.43 1.35 -5.12
C PHE A 104 -0.10 2.42 -4.07
N TYR A 105 0.84 3.32 -4.35
CA TYR A 105 1.22 4.42 -3.46
C TYR A 105 0.51 5.75 -3.78
N ASP A 106 -0.45 5.73 -4.70
CA ASP A 106 -1.11 6.92 -5.20
C ASP A 106 -2.21 7.38 -4.22
N LYS A 107 -1.97 8.53 -3.58
CA LYS A 107 -2.89 9.13 -2.62
C LYS A 107 -4.16 9.68 -3.25
N TRP A 108 -4.19 9.89 -4.57
CA TRP A 108 -5.32 10.50 -5.24
C TRP A 108 -6.56 9.61 -5.21
N TRP A 109 -6.40 8.33 -5.49
CA TRP A 109 -7.53 7.41 -5.65
C TRP A 109 -7.50 6.22 -4.70
N ARG A 110 -6.33 5.88 -4.13
CA ARG A 110 -6.19 4.68 -3.31
C ARG A 110 -6.61 4.96 -1.87
N THR A 111 -7.33 4.02 -1.25
CA THR A 111 -7.70 4.07 0.17
C THR A 111 -6.70 3.28 1.01
N GLU A 112 -6.55 3.61 2.29
CA GLU A 112 -5.71 2.87 3.24
C GLU A 112 -6.14 1.40 3.34
N SER A 113 -7.45 1.16 3.45
CA SER A 113 -8.03 -0.19 3.51
C SER A 113 -7.70 -1.02 2.27
N SER A 114 -7.82 -0.43 1.07
CA SER A 114 -7.50 -1.15 -0.18
C SER A 114 -6.00 -1.43 -0.35
N GLN A 115 -5.13 -0.60 0.22
CA GLN A 115 -3.70 -0.88 0.25
C GLN A 115 -3.39 -1.98 1.27
N LEU A 116 -4.04 -1.98 2.43
CA LEU A 116 -3.84 -3.00 3.46
C LEU A 116 -4.20 -4.40 2.93
N GLU A 117 -5.33 -4.54 2.25
CA GLU A 117 -5.73 -5.81 1.62
C GLU A 117 -4.71 -6.29 0.58
N ALA A 118 -4.28 -5.39 -0.30
CA ALA A 118 -3.27 -5.69 -1.31
C ALA A 118 -1.92 -6.05 -0.68
N PHE A 119 -1.51 -5.32 0.36
CA PHE A 119 -0.29 -5.59 1.11
C PHE A 119 -0.31 -6.96 1.78
N ILE A 120 -1.39 -7.30 2.51
CA ILE A 120 -1.58 -8.62 3.12
C ILE A 120 -1.43 -9.72 2.08
N ARG A 121 -2.12 -9.59 0.93
CA ARG A 121 -2.06 -10.57 -0.15
C ARG A 121 -0.64 -10.76 -0.68
N VAL A 122 0.09 -9.68 -0.95
CA VAL A 122 1.47 -9.75 -1.47
C VAL A 122 2.41 -10.40 -0.44
N VAL A 123 2.31 -10.00 0.82
CA VAL A 123 3.12 -10.59 1.90
C VAL A 123 2.84 -12.08 2.03
N GLN A 124 1.57 -12.49 2.09
CA GLN A 124 1.20 -13.90 2.24
C GLN A 124 1.60 -14.76 1.03
N ASN A 125 1.53 -14.21 -0.19
CA ASN A 125 2.02 -14.91 -1.38
C ASN A 125 3.52 -15.23 -1.32
N ARG A 126 4.31 -14.35 -0.69
CA ARG A 126 5.76 -14.52 -0.53
C ARG A 126 6.13 -15.28 0.76
N ARG A 127 5.27 -15.19 1.78
CA ARG A 127 5.45 -15.71 3.13
C ARG A 127 4.17 -16.33 3.65
N THR A 128 3.87 -17.51 3.13
CA THR A 128 2.68 -18.30 3.50
C THR A 128 2.68 -18.75 4.95
N ASP A 129 3.85 -18.73 5.60
CA ASP A 129 4.03 -19.02 7.03
C ASP A 129 3.55 -17.88 7.95
N LEU A 130 3.39 -16.66 7.43
CA LEU A 130 2.94 -15.52 8.22
C LEU A 130 1.42 -15.41 8.23
N SER A 131 0.85 -15.41 9.44
CA SER A 131 -0.60 -15.22 9.60
C SER A 131 -1.03 -13.80 9.22
N GLN A 132 -2.24 -13.67 8.67
CA GLN A 132 -2.84 -12.36 8.37
C GLN A 132 -2.91 -11.47 9.62
N ARG A 133 -3.22 -12.05 10.78
CA ARG A 133 -3.27 -11.35 12.06
C ARG A 133 -1.92 -10.71 12.41
N PHE A 134 -0.81 -11.44 12.24
CA PHE A 134 0.53 -10.90 12.48
C PHE A 134 0.85 -9.70 11.58
N ILE A 135 0.45 -9.78 10.30
CA ILE A 135 0.66 -8.70 9.33
C ILE A 135 -0.16 -7.46 9.72
N ILE A 136 -1.46 -7.64 10.04
CA ILE A 136 -2.35 -6.56 10.49
C ILE A 136 -1.84 -5.92 11.78
N ASP A 137 -1.42 -6.72 12.76
CA ASP A 137 -0.86 -6.23 14.02
C ASP A 137 0.40 -5.40 13.78
N SER A 138 1.25 -5.81 12.83
CA SER A 138 2.47 -5.07 12.46
C SER A 138 2.16 -3.73 11.80
N VAL A 139 1.16 -3.68 10.93
CA VAL A 139 0.66 -2.43 10.33
C VAL A 139 0.09 -1.51 11.41
N THR A 140 -0.79 -2.05 12.27
CA THR A 140 -1.45 -1.29 13.35
C THR A 140 -0.43 -0.69 14.32
N ARG A 141 0.61 -1.44 14.68
CA ARG A 141 1.73 -0.97 15.51
C ARG A 141 2.59 0.08 14.82
N THR A 142 2.57 0.15 13.49
CA THR A 142 3.31 1.18 12.74
C THR A 142 2.47 2.45 12.62
N LEU A 143 1.14 2.34 12.53
CA LEU A 143 0.22 3.48 12.57
C LEU A 143 0.23 4.20 13.92
N ARG A 144 0.44 3.48 15.02
CA ARG A 144 0.43 4.04 16.38
C ARG A 144 1.76 4.67 16.84
N GLY A 145 2.84 4.51 16.07
CA GLY A 145 4.22 4.88 16.45
C GLY A 145 4.93 3.78 17.22
#